data_AF-A0A9P3AHT2-F1
#
_entry.id   AF-A0A9P3AHT2-F1
#
_cell.length_a   1.000
_cell.length_b   1.000
_cell.length_c   1.000
_cell.angle_alpha   90.00
_cell.angle_beta   90.00
_cell.angle_gamma   90.00
#
_symmetry.space_group_name_H-M   'P 1'
#
loop_
_entity.id
_entity.type
_entity.pdbx_description
1 polymer ?
#
loop_
_entity_poly.entity_id
_entity_poly.type
_entity_poly.pdbx_seq_one_letter_code
_entity_poly.pdbx_strand_id
1 'polypeptide(L)'
;MGALRAADCCTVGMMGIGDIFNGFHFGYFHSDSDVAVKYDAKNYSEITVPYVQVDHVVSILKPQKRIPDAKARLVLNALKKIPWHDRYPTLIADHLHELFKGVKRENLLEYLTSVQYSLKIKDAVMAANLIARYYSKKDMDFI
;
A
#
# COMPACT_ATOMS: atom_id res chain seq x y z
N MET A 1 -9.32 2.01 -2.47
CA MET A 1 -10.63 1.61 -3.02
C MET A 1 -10.62 1.44 -4.54
N GLY A 2 -10.09 2.37 -5.34
CA GLY A 2 -10.09 2.26 -6.81
C GLY A 2 -9.46 0.96 -7.35
N ALA A 3 -8.30 0.56 -6.81
CA ALA A 3 -7.63 -0.69 -7.17
C ALA A 3 -8.48 -1.96 -6.92
N LEU A 4 -9.18 -2.04 -5.77
CA LEU A 4 -10.12 -3.13 -5.47
C LEU A 4 -11.25 -3.17 -6.50
N ARG A 5 -11.87 -2.01 -6.79
CA ARG A 5 -12.95 -1.94 -7.79
C ARG A 5 -12.49 -2.32 -9.18
N ALA A 6 -11.28 -1.94 -9.57
CA ALA A 6 -10.71 -2.36 -10.85
C ALA A 6 -10.48 -3.88 -10.90
N ALA A 7 -10.07 -4.51 -9.79
CA ALA A 7 -9.93 -5.96 -9.70
C ALA A 7 -11.29 -6.68 -9.80
N ASP A 8 -12.31 -6.21 -9.08
CA ASP A 8 -13.66 -6.79 -9.12
C ASP A 8 -14.30 -6.71 -10.51
N CYS A 9 -14.07 -5.60 -11.22
CA CYS A 9 -14.69 -5.32 -12.52
C CYS A 9 -13.77 -5.62 -13.71
N CYS A 10 -12.64 -6.29 -13.52
CA CYS A 10 -11.70 -6.57 -14.61
C CYS A 10 -12.33 -7.44 -15.71
N THR A 11 -13.21 -8.36 -15.32
CA THR A 11 -13.93 -9.27 -16.23
C THR A 11 -14.97 -8.55 -17.10
N VAL A 12 -15.39 -7.34 -16.72
CA VAL A 12 -16.35 -6.51 -17.46
C VAL A 12 -15.69 -5.27 -18.07
N GLY A 13 -14.36 -5.27 -18.19
CA GLY A 13 -13.60 -4.29 -18.97
C GLY A 13 -12.94 -3.16 -18.17
N MET A 14 -12.99 -3.16 -16.84
CA MET A 14 -12.16 -2.23 -16.07
C MET A 14 -10.68 -2.63 -16.13
N MET A 15 -9.81 -1.65 -16.38
CA MET A 15 -8.37 -1.84 -16.32
C MET A 15 -7.84 -1.31 -14.99
N GLY A 16 -7.09 -2.14 -14.27
CA GLY A 16 -6.32 -1.71 -13.10
C GLY A 16 -4.82 -1.72 -13.37
N ILE A 17 -4.08 -0.98 -12.56
CA ILE A 17 -2.62 -0.85 -12.65
C ILE A 17 -2.04 -0.70 -11.24
N GLY A 18 -0.79 -1.11 -11.09
CA GLY A 18 -0.04 -0.96 -9.84
C GLY A 18 -0.11 -2.18 -8.94
N ASP A 19 0.69 -2.13 -7.87
CA ASP A 19 0.92 -3.25 -6.97
C ASP A 19 -0.33 -3.57 -6.14
N ILE A 20 -1.11 -2.56 -5.74
CA ILE A 20 -2.35 -2.75 -4.97
C ILE A 20 -3.40 -3.45 -5.83
N PHE A 21 -3.56 -3.05 -7.10
CA PHE A 21 -4.48 -3.72 -8.04
C PHE A 21 -4.07 -5.17 -8.23
N ASN A 22 -2.80 -5.42 -8.56
CA ASN A 22 -2.30 -6.79 -8.75
C ASN A 22 -2.51 -7.63 -7.49
N GLY A 23 -2.31 -7.04 -6.31
CA GLY A 23 -2.55 -7.70 -5.04
C GLY A 23 -4.02 -8.15 -4.88
N PHE A 24 -5.00 -7.31 -5.25
CA PHE A 24 -6.40 -7.75 -5.25
C PHE A 24 -6.70 -8.75 -6.37
N HIS A 25 -6.19 -8.51 -7.58
CA HIS A 25 -6.46 -9.34 -8.76
C HIS A 25 -5.95 -10.78 -8.59
N PHE A 26 -4.80 -10.96 -7.94
CA PHE A 26 -4.24 -12.29 -7.63
C PHE A 26 -4.66 -12.83 -6.25
N GLY A 27 -5.57 -12.16 -5.54
CA GLY A 27 -6.11 -12.63 -4.25
C GLY A 27 -5.16 -12.49 -3.05
N TYR A 28 -4.09 -11.72 -3.18
CA TYR A 28 -3.19 -11.41 -2.05
C TYR A 28 -3.83 -10.43 -1.05
N PHE A 29 -4.58 -9.46 -1.56
CA PHE A 29 -5.49 -8.60 -0.79
C PHE A 29 -6.93 -8.99 -1.11
N HIS A 30 -7.83 -8.90 -0.13
CA HIS A 30 -9.19 -9.44 -0.28
C HIS A 30 -10.27 -8.62 0.45
N SER A 31 -9.87 -7.62 1.24
CA SER A 31 -10.80 -6.84 2.04
C SER A 31 -10.64 -5.35 1.76
N ASP A 32 -11.74 -4.60 1.85
CA ASP A 32 -11.70 -3.14 1.85
C ASP A 32 -10.82 -2.61 3.00
N SER A 33 -10.80 -3.31 4.13
CA SER A 33 -9.94 -3.05 5.28
C SER A 33 -8.43 -3.11 4.96
N ASP A 34 -8.04 -3.76 3.86
CA ASP A 34 -6.63 -3.83 3.46
C ASP A 34 -6.13 -2.46 2.96
N VAL A 35 -7.03 -1.63 2.42
CA VAL A 35 -6.73 -0.29 1.88
C VAL A 35 -7.37 0.87 2.66
N ALA A 36 -8.27 0.57 3.60
CA ALA A 36 -8.98 1.56 4.40
C ALA A 36 -8.05 2.30 5.38
N VAL A 37 -8.36 3.57 5.62
CA VAL A 37 -7.68 4.46 6.57
C VAL A 37 -8.67 5.45 7.15
N LYS A 38 -8.37 5.99 8.35
CA LYS A 38 -9.00 7.20 8.86
C LYS A 38 -8.31 8.42 8.29
N TYR A 39 -9.10 9.46 8.01
CA TYR A 39 -8.61 10.77 7.60
C TYR A 39 -8.88 11.81 8.69
N ASP A 40 -7.95 12.74 8.84
CA ASP A 40 -8.20 13.97 9.57
C ASP A 40 -9.20 14.84 8.79
N ALA A 41 -10.27 15.26 9.46
CA ALA A 41 -11.37 15.97 8.83
C ALA A 41 -11.00 17.39 8.34
N LYS A 42 -9.89 17.96 8.80
CA LYS A 42 -9.46 19.33 8.46
C LYS A 42 -8.45 19.35 7.34
N ASN A 43 -7.43 18.48 7.42
CA ASN A 43 -6.31 18.49 6.48
C ASN A 43 -6.26 17.27 5.55
N TYR A 44 -7.19 16.33 5.70
CA TYR A 44 -7.30 15.10 4.89
C TYR A 44 -6.04 14.23 4.89
N SER A 45 -5.18 14.36 5.92
CA SER A 45 -4.06 13.45 6.12
C SER A 45 -4.53 12.10 6.67
N GLU A 46 -3.82 11.04 6.32
CA GLU A 46 -4.10 9.70 6.84
C GLU A 46 -3.67 9.62 8.32
N ILE A 47 -4.62 9.31 9.21
CA ILE A 47 -4.38 9.12 10.66
C ILE A 47 -3.86 7.70 10.94
N THR A 48 -4.29 6.73 10.13
CA THR A 48 -3.95 5.30 10.27
C THR A 48 -3.28 4.78 9.00
N VAL A 49 -2.51 3.71 9.13
CA VAL A 49 -1.80 3.08 8.02
C VAL A 49 -2.61 1.90 7.47
N PRO A 50 -2.82 1.82 6.13
CA PRO A 50 -3.51 0.69 5.52
C PRO A 50 -2.60 -0.55 5.48
N TYR A 51 -3.18 -1.74 5.49
CA TYR A 51 -2.39 -2.99 5.47
C TYR A 51 -1.47 -3.08 4.26
N VAL A 52 -1.93 -2.65 3.07
CA VAL A 52 -1.09 -2.65 1.86
C VAL A 52 0.19 -1.82 2.01
N GLN A 53 0.16 -0.74 2.80
CA GLN A 53 1.35 0.06 3.07
C GLN A 53 2.30 -0.65 4.04
N VAL A 54 1.76 -1.30 5.08
CA VAL A 54 2.56 -2.10 6.01
C VAL A 54 3.27 -3.24 5.30
N ASP A 55 2.52 -3.98 4.47
CA ASP A 55 3.06 -5.07 3.64
C ASP A 55 4.17 -4.58 2.70
N HIS A 56 3.94 -3.43 2.04
CA HIS A 56 4.92 -2.80 1.19
C HIS A 56 6.22 -2.45 1.94
N VAL A 57 6.12 -1.82 3.11
CA VAL A 57 7.29 -1.48 3.94
C VAL A 57 8.06 -2.74 4.35
N VAL A 58 7.35 -3.80 4.75
CA VAL A 58 7.97 -5.09 5.06
C VAL A 58 8.69 -5.67 3.84
N SER A 59 8.11 -5.55 2.64
CA SER A 59 8.73 -6.02 1.40
C SER A 59 10.05 -5.29 1.06
N ILE A 60 10.16 -4.00 1.39
CA ILE A 60 11.36 -3.18 1.19
C ILE A 60 12.45 -3.57 2.20
N LEU A 61 12.09 -3.72 3.47
CA LEU A 61 13.05 -3.90 4.56
C LEU A 61 13.51 -5.34 4.75
N LYS A 62 12.66 -6.32 4.45
CA LYS A 62 12.94 -7.76 4.65
C LYS A 62 14.24 -8.21 3.97
N PRO A 63 14.52 -7.88 2.70
CA PRO A 63 15.77 -8.27 2.04
C PRO A 63 17.00 -7.60 2.69
N GLN A 64 16.90 -6.32 3.01
CA GLN A 64 18.00 -5.52 3.58
C GLN A 64 18.44 -6.04 4.95
N LYS A 65 17.50 -6.60 5.72
CA LYS A 65 17.72 -7.12 7.07
C LYS A 65 17.78 -8.64 7.13
N ARG A 66 17.77 -9.32 5.98
CA ARG A 66 17.80 -10.79 5.86
C ARG A 66 16.74 -11.47 6.75
N ILE A 67 15.55 -10.87 6.82
CA ILE A 67 14.45 -11.38 7.63
C ILE A 67 13.81 -12.58 6.90
N PRO A 68 13.66 -13.75 7.54
CA PRO A 68 13.00 -14.89 6.93
C PRO A 68 11.52 -14.61 6.61
N ASP A 69 11.06 -15.12 5.48
CA ASP A 69 9.67 -14.96 5.02
C ASP A 69 8.63 -15.43 6.04
N ALA A 70 8.89 -16.55 6.72
CA ALA A 70 8.01 -17.07 7.76
C ALA A 70 7.82 -16.06 8.91
N LYS A 71 8.90 -15.38 9.32
CA LYS A 71 8.86 -14.38 10.39
C LYS A 71 8.09 -13.13 9.95
N ALA A 72 8.32 -12.67 8.73
CA ALA A 72 7.58 -11.53 8.16
C ALA A 72 6.07 -11.83 8.09
N ARG A 73 5.68 -13.02 7.60
CA ARG A 73 4.28 -13.46 7.54
C ARG A 73 3.62 -13.52 8.91
N LEU A 74 4.30 -14.03 9.93
CA LEU A 74 3.77 -14.08 11.30
C LEU A 74 3.41 -12.68 11.82
N VAL A 75 4.30 -11.70 11.62
CA VAL A 75 4.06 -10.33 12.05
C VAL A 75 2.95 -9.66 11.24
N LEU A 76 2.95 -9.83 9.91
CA LEU A 76 1.87 -9.31 9.05
C LEU A 76 0.50 -9.89 9.43
N ASN A 77 0.43 -11.20 9.71
CA ASN A 77 -0.80 -11.85 10.17
C ASN A 77 -1.26 -11.33 11.54
N ALA A 78 -0.34 -11.00 12.45
CA ALA A 78 -0.69 -10.38 13.73
C ALA A 78 -1.22 -8.96 13.52
N LEU A 79 -0.55 -8.16 12.68
CA LEU A 79 -0.97 -6.79 12.35
C LEU A 79 -2.32 -6.75 11.64
N LYS A 80 -2.63 -7.74 10.80
CA LYS A 80 -3.92 -7.83 10.10
C LYS A 80 -5.12 -7.98 11.06
N LYS A 81 -4.89 -8.51 12.27
CA LYS A 81 -5.92 -8.62 13.33
C LYS A 81 -6.25 -7.29 13.99
N ILE A 82 -5.38 -6.28 13.87
CA ILE A 82 -5.68 -4.93 14.35
C ILE A 82 -6.73 -4.32 13.41
N PRO A 83 -7.88 -3.85 13.94
CA PRO A 83 -8.90 -3.18 13.13
C PRO A 83 -8.29 -2.02 12.35
N TRP A 84 -8.70 -1.83 11.09
CA TRP A 84 -8.10 -0.81 10.21
C TRP A 84 -8.15 0.60 10.80
N HIS A 85 -9.18 0.91 11.61
CA HIS A 85 -9.36 2.20 12.27
C HIS A 85 -8.45 2.40 13.50
N ASP A 86 -7.72 1.37 13.93
CA ASP A 86 -6.79 1.43 15.08
C ASP A 86 -5.32 1.25 14.69
N ARG A 87 -5.02 1.14 13.39
CA ARG A 87 -3.64 0.98 12.87
C ARG A 87 -2.87 2.31 12.87
N TYR A 88 -2.68 2.91 14.03
CA TYR A 88 -1.89 4.14 14.16
C TYR A 88 -0.42 3.91 13.77
N PRO A 89 0.25 4.84 13.07
CA PRO A 89 1.63 4.67 12.62
C PRO A 89 2.60 4.27 13.73
N THR A 90 2.45 4.84 14.93
CA THR A 90 3.26 4.53 16.10
C THR A 90 3.09 3.09 16.56
N LEU A 91 1.85 2.62 16.69
CA LEU A 91 1.53 1.23 17.05
C LEU A 91 2.12 0.24 16.04
N ILE A 92 1.97 0.54 14.74
CA ILE A 92 2.50 -0.30 13.67
C ILE A 92 4.04 -0.30 13.70
N ALA A 93 4.66 0.87 13.87
CA ALA A 93 6.11 0.99 13.97
C ALA A 93 6.68 0.18 15.15
N ASP A 94 5.99 0.13 16.29
CA ASP A 94 6.40 -0.67 17.45
C ASP A 94 6.40 -2.17 17.13
N HIS A 95 5.35 -2.66 16.46
CA HIS A 95 5.29 -4.06 16.02
C HIS A 95 6.37 -4.39 14.98
N LEU A 96 6.64 -3.48 14.05
CA LEU A 96 7.68 -3.66 13.05
C LEU A 96 9.09 -3.56 13.66
N HIS A 97 9.29 -2.78 14.71
CA HIS A 97 10.57 -2.67 15.39
C HIS A 97 11.02 -4.00 16.00
N GLU A 98 10.09 -4.76 16.57
CA GLU A 98 10.36 -6.12 17.07
C GLU A 98 10.76 -7.10 15.95
N LEU A 99 10.20 -6.94 14.76
CA LEU A 99 10.57 -7.73 13.58
C LEU A 99 11.98 -7.35 13.09
N PHE A 100 12.21 -6.05 12.94
CA PHE A 100 13.39 -5.43 12.35
C PHE A 100 14.33 -4.84 13.40
N LYS A 101 14.77 -5.67 14.36
CA LYS A 101 15.73 -5.25 15.39
C LYS A 101 16.93 -4.55 14.74
N GLY A 102 17.28 -3.37 15.27
CA GLY A 102 18.34 -2.51 14.73
C GLY A 102 17.91 -1.53 13.64
N VAL A 103 16.63 -1.48 13.27
CA VAL A 103 16.04 -0.33 12.54
C VAL A 103 15.45 0.63 13.56
N LYS A 104 15.87 1.89 13.54
CA LYS A 104 15.33 2.92 14.41
C LYS A 104 13.83 3.09 14.18
N ARG A 105 13.07 3.29 15.26
CA ARG A 105 11.61 3.46 15.21
C ARG A 105 11.20 4.63 14.32
N GLU A 106 11.98 5.71 14.35
CA GLU A 106 11.77 6.92 13.56
C GLU A 106 11.84 6.61 12.06
N ASN A 107 12.77 5.76 11.64
CA ASN A 107 12.88 5.32 10.26
C ASN A 107 11.64 4.50 9.85
N LEU A 108 11.14 3.63 10.74
CA LEU A 108 9.92 2.87 10.48
C LEU A 108 8.70 3.78 10.32
N LEU A 109 8.59 4.82 11.16
CA LEU A 109 7.55 5.85 11.02
C LEU A 109 7.65 6.58 9.69
N GLU A 110 8.86 6.90 9.24
CA GLU A 110 9.11 7.53 7.94
C GLU A 110 8.66 6.61 6.78
N TYR A 111 9.04 5.33 6.80
CA TYR A 111 8.59 4.35 5.81
C TYR A 111 7.07 4.20 5.75
N LEU A 112 6.39 4.34 6.89
CA LEU A 112 4.94 4.17 6.97
C LEU A 112 4.15 5.41 6.54
N THR A 113 4.71 6.61 6.70
CA THR A 113 3.95 7.86 6.59
C THR A 113 4.44 8.82 5.51
N SER A 114 5.67 8.69 5.02
CA SER A 114 6.21 9.63 4.04
C SER A 114 5.65 9.38 2.64
N VAL A 115 5.52 10.46 1.87
CA VAL A 115 5.11 10.41 0.46
C VAL A 115 6.07 9.55 -0.37
N GLN A 116 7.37 9.58 -0.06
CA GLN A 116 8.41 8.85 -0.79
C GLN A 116 8.18 7.34 -0.81
N TYR A 117 7.66 6.78 0.30
CA TYR A 117 7.43 5.34 0.44
C TYR A 117 5.97 4.94 0.30
N SER A 118 5.08 5.87 -0.08
CA SER A 118 3.65 5.60 -0.18
C SER A 118 3.33 4.73 -1.40
N LEU A 119 2.86 3.50 -1.15
CA LEU A 119 2.43 2.60 -2.21
C LEU A 119 1.22 3.16 -2.98
N LYS A 120 0.29 3.81 -2.26
CA LYS A 120 -0.88 4.45 -2.88
C LYS A 120 -0.47 5.54 -3.86
N ILE A 121 0.51 6.37 -3.50
CA ILE A 121 0.99 7.45 -4.39
C ILE A 121 1.73 6.85 -5.58
N LYS A 122 2.58 5.85 -5.36
CA LYS A 122 3.28 5.12 -6.44
C LYS A 122 2.29 4.59 -7.48
N ASP A 123 1.25 3.87 -7.05
CA ASP A 123 0.22 3.32 -7.94
C ASP A 123 -0.62 4.42 -8.62
N ALA A 124 -0.98 5.47 -7.89
CA ALA A 124 -1.73 6.61 -8.45
C ALA A 124 -0.94 7.32 -9.56
N VAL A 125 0.38 7.49 -9.39
CA VAL A 125 1.25 8.06 -10.42
C VAL A 125 1.31 7.15 -11.65
N MET A 126 1.36 5.82 -11.48
CA MET A 126 1.29 4.90 -12.62
C MET A 126 -0.02 5.05 -13.41
N ALA A 127 -1.15 5.15 -12.71
CA ALA A 127 -2.46 5.37 -13.33
C ALA A 127 -2.54 6.70 -14.07
N ALA A 128 -2.06 7.80 -13.46
CA ALA A 128 -2.01 9.10 -14.10
C ALA A 128 -1.14 9.10 -15.38
N ASN A 129 0.04 8.46 -15.30
CA ASN A 129 0.94 8.33 -16.44
C ASN A 129 0.35 7.49 -17.58
N LEU A 130 -0.39 6.42 -17.25
CA LEU A 130 -1.07 5.60 -18.26
C LEU A 130 -2.10 6.43 -19.04
N ILE A 131 -2.92 7.20 -18.31
CA ILE A 131 -3.94 8.06 -18.91
C ILE A 131 -3.29 9.16 -19.75
N ALA A 132 -2.25 9.83 -19.24
CA ALA A 132 -1.52 10.85 -19.98
C ALA A 132 -0.96 10.30 -21.31
N ARG A 133 -0.32 9.12 -21.28
CA ARG A 133 0.19 8.45 -22.50
C ARG A 133 -0.92 8.09 -23.49
N TYR A 134 -2.09 7.68 -22.99
CA TYR A 134 -3.23 7.37 -23.85
C TYR A 134 -3.70 8.61 -24.62
N TYR A 135 -3.84 9.75 -23.94
CA TYR A 135 -4.23 11.01 -24.60
C TYR A 135 -3.13 11.53 -25.54
N SER A 136 -1.85 11.49 -25.15
CA SER A 136 -0.76 11.93 -26.03
C SER A 136 -0.63 11.11 -27.31
N LYS A 137 -0.92 9.79 -27.26
CA LYS A 137 -0.96 8.97 -28.47
C LYS A 137 -2.16 9.29 -29.35
N LYS A 138 -3.33 9.50 -28.75
CA LYS A 138 -4.54 9.82 -29.49
C LYS A 138 -4.37 11.12 -30.29
N ASP A 139 -3.71 12.13 -29.73
CA ASP A 139 -3.43 13.38 -30.45
C ASP A 139 -2.47 13.20 -31.65
N MET A 140 -1.64 12.14 -31.66
CA MET A 140 -0.79 11.80 -32.81
C MET A 140 -1.51 11.01 -33.90
N ASP A 141 -2.59 10.29 -33.58
CA ASP A 141 -3.37 9.52 -34.56
C ASP A 141 -4.35 10.40 -35.39
N PHE A 142 -4.45 11.70 -35.06
CA PHE A 142 -5.29 12.69 -35.75
C PHE A 142 -4.51 13.71 -36.63
N ILE A 143 -3.18 13.56 -36.75
CA ILE A 143 -2.30 14.38 -37.61
C ILE A 143 -1.78 13.53 -38.76
#